data_AF-A0A846ZAP3-F1
#
_entry.id   AF-A0A846ZAP3-F1
#
_cell.length_a   1.000
_cell.length_b   1.000
_cell.length_c   1.000
_cell.angle_alpha   90.00
_cell.angle_beta   90.00
_cell.angle_gamma   90.00
#
_symmetry.space_group_name_H-M   'P 1'
#
loop_
_entity.id
_entity.type
_entity.pdbx_description
1 polymer ?
#
loop_
_entity_poly.entity_id
_entity_poly.type
_entity_poly.pdbx_seq_one_letter_code
_entity_poly.pdbx_strand_id
1 'polypeptide(L)'
;MTVDAQTFRAVLSQWPTGVAVVTTVAAGGWHGMTAGSFGSVSLDPPLVMVCLARNIHTHALVERSGVFAVSFLGKDQAAIGHRFAGREPGDRFARGSWSAAPTGAPVLGEALAWLDCRVAHSYPGGDHTIFVGEVRTAATPRRTAPLLFHSRSWGQLADPLPDEVTIADTGLAAALHRRLGASGTAPARVTRAGVARLLESVRAAGVRVRTPCPPGPAPGAGSRASWSMLVENAACLAEVPRESGVTAEIVDGPDAPRLVEAARARGLAVTGRVGDAFAPARQAGVLAAVDRLVAGGCAEIALDEGPEAASPLLVRNLLQEAVARARPVPVRVRLREACGLGLANALTAMKSGVRSFDVTLGGVDGGLCAEDVLFLAARLDVATPIDRAALVAAAADLESVWGAVLPGRTYRTAS
;
A
#
# COMPACT_ATOMS: atom_id res chain seq x y z
N MET A 1 20.80 -9.71 41.27
CA MET A 1 19.86 -10.53 40.48
C MET A 1 20.27 -10.45 39.03
N THR A 2 20.61 -11.58 38.41
CA THR A 2 20.88 -11.65 36.97
C THR A 2 19.55 -11.62 36.21
N VAL A 3 19.47 -10.84 35.14
CA VAL A 3 18.30 -10.83 34.25
C VAL A 3 18.28 -12.18 33.51
N ASP A 4 17.16 -12.89 33.51
CA ASP A 4 17.05 -14.14 32.77
C ASP A 4 17.05 -13.88 31.25
N ALA A 5 17.44 -14.89 30.48
CA ALA A 5 17.62 -14.75 29.03
C ALA A 5 16.32 -14.43 28.28
N GLN A 6 15.16 -14.86 28.79
CA GLN A 6 13.86 -14.58 28.16
C GLN A 6 13.49 -13.12 28.35
N THR A 7 13.59 -12.60 29.57
CA THR A 7 13.36 -11.19 29.89
C THR A 7 14.32 -10.30 29.12
N PHE A 8 15.61 -10.62 29.09
CA PHE A 8 16.61 -9.85 28.35
C PHE A 8 16.28 -9.76 26.86
N ARG A 9 15.96 -10.89 26.20
CA ARG A 9 15.56 -10.89 24.78
C ARG A 9 14.24 -10.18 24.54
N ALA A 10 13.28 -10.26 25.46
CA ALA A 10 12.01 -9.57 25.33
C ALA A 10 12.21 -8.05 25.34
N VAL A 11 12.98 -7.53 26.31
CA VAL A 11 13.31 -6.10 26.39
C VAL A 11 14.07 -5.65 25.15
N LEU A 12 15.11 -6.37 24.73
CA LEU A 12 15.88 -6.02 23.52
C LEU A 12 15.04 -6.06 22.24
N SER A 13 14.04 -6.94 22.16
CA SER A 13 13.16 -7.00 20.99
C SER A 13 12.29 -5.75 20.79
N GLN A 14 12.16 -4.90 21.82
CA GLN A 14 11.46 -3.62 21.71
C GLN A 14 12.30 -2.54 21.03
N TRP A 15 13.62 -2.74 20.92
CA TRP A 15 14.51 -1.82 20.20
C TRP A 15 14.50 -2.17 18.70
N PRO A 16 13.93 -1.33 17.83
CA PRO A 16 13.89 -1.63 16.40
C PRO A 16 15.30 -1.51 15.81
N THR A 17 15.64 -2.44 14.92
CA THR A 17 16.89 -2.39 14.16
C THR A 17 16.61 -2.45 12.66
N GLY A 18 17.51 -1.88 11.86
CA GLY A 18 17.55 -2.19 10.44
C GLY A 18 18.05 -3.62 10.22
N VAL A 19 17.67 -4.23 9.11
CA VAL A 19 18.22 -5.53 8.70
C VAL A 19 19.37 -5.33 7.73
N ALA A 20 20.53 -5.89 8.06
CA ALA A 20 21.70 -5.90 7.19
C ALA A 20 22.19 -7.33 6.91
N VAL A 21 22.86 -7.52 5.78
CA VAL A 21 23.66 -8.71 5.50
C VAL A 21 25.12 -8.34 5.68
N VAL A 22 25.81 -9.04 6.58
CA VAL A 22 27.25 -8.95 6.77
C VAL A 22 27.91 -10.06 5.97
N THR A 23 28.88 -9.71 5.14
CA THR A 23 29.58 -10.65 4.27
C THR A 23 31.09 -10.55 4.44
N THR A 24 31.79 -11.58 4.03
CA THR A 24 33.25 -11.64 4.01
C THR A 24 33.70 -12.65 2.94
N VAL A 25 35.01 -12.70 2.69
CA VAL A 25 35.65 -13.60 1.73
C VAL A 25 36.72 -14.42 2.43
N ALA A 26 36.82 -15.69 2.09
CA ALA A 26 37.90 -16.57 2.51
C ALA A 26 38.29 -17.55 1.40
N ALA A 27 39.36 -18.32 1.59
CA ALA A 27 39.95 -19.24 0.60
C ALA A 27 39.02 -20.36 0.05
N GLY A 28 37.73 -20.36 0.40
CA GLY A 28 36.68 -21.24 -0.13
C GLY A 28 35.49 -20.51 -0.77
N GLY A 29 35.53 -19.18 -0.87
CA GLY A 29 34.49 -18.38 -1.53
C GLY A 29 33.88 -17.28 -0.65
N TRP A 30 32.67 -16.89 -1.03
CA TRP A 30 31.90 -15.84 -0.37
C TRP A 30 31.08 -16.39 0.79
N HIS A 31 31.04 -15.64 1.88
CA HIS A 31 30.28 -16.00 3.07
C HIS A 31 29.52 -14.80 3.60
N GLY A 32 28.41 -15.04 4.28
CA GLY A 32 27.67 -13.97 4.92
C GLY A 32 26.54 -14.45 5.79
N MET A 33 25.99 -13.53 6.57
CA MET A 33 24.86 -13.75 7.45
C MET A 33 24.02 -12.49 7.60
N THR A 34 22.78 -12.66 8.04
CA THR A 34 21.95 -11.54 8.49
C THR A 34 22.40 -11.08 9.86
N ALA A 35 22.56 -9.76 10.03
CA ALA A 35 22.90 -9.14 11.30
C ALA A 35 21.97 -7.94 11.56
N GLY A 36 21.54 -7.80 12.81
CA GLY A 36 20.81 -6.63 13.32
C GLY A 36 21.63 -5.79 14.31
N SER A 37 22.92 -6.11 14.48
CA SER A 37 23.83 -5.50 15.48
C SER A 37 24.65 -4.34 14.92
N PHE A 38 24.36 -3.87 13.71
CA PHE A 38 25.09 -2.78 13.08
C PHE A 38 24.96 -1.47 13.89
N GLY A 39 26.07 -0.74 14.00
CA GLY A 39 26.09 0.62 14.56
C GLY A 39 27.16 1.51 13.91
N SER A 40 26.87 2.80 13.78
CA SER A 40 27.88 3.83 13.44
C SER A 40 28.72 4.14 14.67
N VAL A 41 30.04 4.33 14.49
CA VAL A 41 30.98 4.54 15.61
C VAL A 41 31.67 5.90 15.51
N SER A 42 32.24 6.27 14.36
CA SER A 42 32.98 7.52 14.18
C SER A 42 32.83 8.06 12.76
N LEU A 43 32.94 9.38 12.60
CA LEU A 43 33.03 10.04 11.29
C LEU A 43 34.47 10.21 10.82
N ASP A 44 35.43 10.45 11.73
CA ASP A 44 36.84 10.62 11.41
C ASP A 44 37.72 9.87 12.44
N PRO A 45 38.39 8.76 12.05
CA PRO A 45 38.19 8.04 10.79
C PRO A 45 36.77 7.45 10.70
N PRO A 46 36.26 7.13 9.49
CA PRO A 46 34.92 6.59 9.33
C PRO A 46 34.84 5.15 9.84
N LEU A 47 34.25 4.97 11.02
CA LEU A 47 34.18 3.68 11.72
C LEU A 47 32.74 3.21 11.90
N VAL A 48 32.52 1.92 11.70
CA VAL A 48 31.26 1.20 11.98
C VAL A 48 31.53 -0.06 12.79
N MET A 49 30.51 -0.62 13.44
CA MET A 49 30.62 -1.87 14.18
C MET A 49 29.56 -2.90 13.81
N VAL A 50 29.92 -4.17 13.98
CA VAL A 50 29.01 -5.32 13.98
C VAL A 50 29.37 -6.28 15.11
N CYS A 51 28.37 -6.83 15.79
CA CYS A 51 28.56 -7.85 16.82
C CYS A 51 28.25 -9.23 16.24
N LEU A 52 29.24 -10.13 16.21
CA LEU A 52 29.10 -11.48 15.69
C LEU A 52 29.32 -12.50 16.81
N ALA A 53 28.44 -13.50 16.92
CA ALA A 53 28.58 -14.56 17.91
C ALA A 53 29.86 -15.38 17.64
N ARG A 54 30.58 -15.82 18.67
CA ARG A 54 31.85 -16.53 18.46
C ARG A 54 31.69 -17.95 17.89
N ASN A 55 30.49 -18.51 17.99
CA ASN A 55 30.19 -19.88 17.56
C ASN A 55 29.72 -19.99 16.10
N ILE A 56 29.57 -18.87 15.39
CA ILE A 56 29.13 -18.87 13.99
C ILE A 56 30.32 -18.85 13.03
N HIS A 57 30.17 -19.53 11.89
CA HIS A 57 31.24 -19.65 10.90
C HIS A 57 31.72 -18.30 10.34
N THR A 58 30.79 -17.36 10.10
CA THR A 58 31.11 -16.02 9.57
C THR A 58 32.02 -15.22 10.51
N HIS A 59 31.90 -15.39 11.83
CA HIS A 59 32.79 -14.73 12.81
C HIS A 59 34.24 -15.12 12.55
N ALA A 60 34.53 -16.42 12.52
CA ALA A 60 35.88 -16.93 12.35
C ALA A 60 36.48 -16.53 10.98
N LEU A 61 35.64 -16.35 9.96
CA LEU A 61 36.06 -15.88 8.64
C LEU A 61 36.38 -14.39 8.62
N VAL A 62 35.59 -13.55 9.29
CA VAL A 62 35.88 -12.11 9.43
C VAL A 62 37.17 -11.91 10.23
N GLU A 63 37.35 -12.67 11.31
CA GLU A 63 38.56 -12.62 12.13
C GLU A 63 39.83 -12.99 11.34
N ARG A 64 39.75 -14.02 10.48
CA ARG A 64 40.89 -14.43 9.65
C ARG A 64 41.14 -13.53 8.44
N SER A 65 40.09 -13.06 7.78
CA SER A 65 40.20 -12.27 6.54
C SER A 65 40.52 -10.80 6.83
N GLY A 66 40.17 -10.29 8.01
CA GLY A 66 40.33 -8.89 8.38
C GLY A 66 39.43 -7.93 7.59
N VAL A 67 38.44 -8.44 6.85
CA VAL A 67 37.53 -7.63 6.02
C VAL A 67 36.09 -8.09 6.14
N PHE A 68 35.17 -7.15 6.03
CA PHE A 68 33.75 -7.44 5.92
C PHE A 68 33.04 -6.34 5.14
N ALA A 69 31.94 -6.70 4.50
CA ALA A 69 31.01 -5.72 3.94
C ALA A 69 29.65 -5.81 4.62
N VAL A 70 28.90 -4.70 4.60
CA VAL A 70 27.56 -4.58 5.17
C VAL A 70 26.63 -4.11 4.07
N SER A 71 25.56 -4.84 3.79
CA SER A 71 24.52 -4.45 2.84
C SER A 71 23.19 -4.23 3.57
N PHE A 72 22.65 -3.02 3.55
CA PHE A 72 21.37 -2.68 4.19
C PHE A 72 20.19 -3.08 3.30
N LEU A 73 19.23 -3.83 3.85
CA LEU A 73 18.12 -4.38 3.08
C LEU A 73 16.93 -3.42 3.01
N GLY A 74 16.33 -3.35 1.82
CA GLY A 74 15.03 -2.70 1.59
C GLY A 74 13.87 -3.63 1.94
N LYS A 75 12.68 -3.04 2.10
CA LYS A 75 11.44 -3.74 2.47
C LYS A 75 11.09 -4.94 1.59
N ASP A 76 11.51 -4.92 0.33
CA ASP A 76 11.31 -5.92 -0.71
C ASP A 76 12.33 -7.08 -0.64
N GLN A 77 13.34 -6.98 0.23
CA GLN A 77 14.44 -7.93 0.34
C GLN A 77 14.35 -8.84 1.56
N ALA A 78 13.15 -9.01 2.13
CA ALA A 78 12.91 -9.94 3.24
C ALA A 78 13.36 -11.37 2.94
N ALA A 79 13.15 -11.86 1.70
CA ALA A 79 13.60 -13.17 1.27
C ALA A 79 15.14 -13.32 1.34
N ILE A 80 15.89 -12.28 0.94
CA ILE A 80 17.36 -12.27 1.06
C ILE A 80 17.76 -12.35 2.54
N GLY A 81 17.16 -11.52 3.38
CA GLY A 81 17.46 -11.53 4.81
C GLY A 81 17.09 -12.85 5.51
N HIS A 82 16.02 -13.54 5.12
CA HIS A 82 15.67 -14.86 5.65
C HIS A 82 16.68 -15.93 5.23
N ARG A 83 17.13 -15.92 3.98
CA ARG A 83 18.16 -16.82 3.46
C ARG A 83 19.48 -16.67 4.22
N PHE A 84 19.94 -15.43 4.40
CA PHE A 84 21.17 -15.15 5.16
C PHE A 84 21.02 -15.35 6.68
N ALA A 85 19.79 -15.43 7.20
CA ALA A 85 19.50 -15.84 8.57
C ALA A 85 19.44 -17.37 8.75
N GLY A 86 19.67 -18.15 7.69
CA GLY A 86 19.65 -19.62 7.73
C GLY A 86 18.26 -20.25 7.76
N ARG A 87 17.21 -19.50 7.38
CA ARG A 87 15.83 -20.02 7.31
C ARG A 87 15.53 -20.79 6.02
N GLU A 88 16.37 -20.62 4.99
CA GLU A 88 16.26 -21.32 3.71
C GLU A 88 17.56 -22.09 3.42
N PRO A 89 17.48 -23.38 3.03
CA PRO A 89 18.65 -24.14 2.61
C PRO A 89 19.11 -23.76 1.19
N GLY A 90 20.38 -24.06 0.88
CA GLY A 90 20.98 -23.85 -0.44
C GLY A 90 22.01 -22.73 -0.48
N ASP A 91 22.48 -22.40 -1.69
CA ASP A 91 23.43 -21.31 -1.91
C ASP A 91 22.80 -19.96 -1.53
N ARG A 92 23.46 -19.24 -0.62
CA ARG A 92 23.01 -17.93 -0.12
C ARG A 92 23.13 -16.85 -1.18
N PHE A 93 24.12 -16.96 -2.07
CA PHE A 93 24.45 -15.95 -3.08
C PHE A 93 23.73 -16.17 -4.41
N ALA A 94 23.03 -17.29 -4.58
CA ALA A 94 22.24 -17.58 -5.77
C ALA A 94 21.04 -16.62 -6.00
N ARG A 95 20.67 -15.82 -5.00
CA ARG A 95 19.64 -14.78 -5.12
C ARG A 95 20.23 -13.41 -4.82
N GLY A 96 19.93 -12.47 -5.70
CA GLY A 96 20.42 -11.09 -5.68
C GLY A 96 21.64 -10.88 -6.57
N SER A 97 21.90 -9.64 -6.95
CA SER A 97 23.09 -9.24 -7.72
C SER A 97 24.24 -8.96 -6.76
N TRP A 98 25.11 -9.96 -6.59
CA TRP A 98 26.28 -9.84 -5.71
C TRP A 98 27.53 -9.55 -6.53
N SER A 99 28.36 -8.63 -6.03
CA SER A 99 29.64 -8.28 -6.64
C SER A 99 30.70 -8.06 -5.57
N ALA A 100 31.97 -8.30 -5.91
CA ALA A 100 33.07 -8.03 -4.98
C ALA A 100 33.31 -6.52 -4.85
N ALA A 101 33.34 -6.03 -3.62
CA ALA A 101 33.84 -4.70 -3.30
C ALA A 101 35.39 -4.67 -3.38
N PRO A 102 36.05 -3.50 -3.29
CA PRO A 102 37.52 -3.41 -3.34
C PRO A 102 38.29 -4.30 -2.35
N THR A 103 37.74 -4.61 -1.17
CA THR A 103 38.37 -5.59 -0.24
C THR A 103 38.20 -7.05 -0.65
N GLY A 104 37.36 -7.33 -1.65
CA GLY A 104 36.95 -8.67 -2.07
C GLY A 104 35.69 -9.19 -1.36
N ALA A 105 35.22 -8.53 -0.29
CA ALA A 105 33.97 -8.89 0.36
C ALA A 105 32.76 -8.60 -0.56
N PRO A 106 31.76 -9.49 -0.64
CA PRO A 106 30.66 -9.32 -1.58
C PRO A 106 29.60 -8.33 -1.07
N VAL A 107 29.20 -7.40 -1.92
CA VAL A 107 28.12 -6.43 -1.66
C VAL A 107 26.92 -6.72 -2.55
N LEU A 108 25.73 -6.45 -2.03
CA LEU A 108 24.48 -6.57 -2.76
C LEU A 108 24.24 -5.29 -3.58
N GLY A 109 24.27 -5.40 -4.91
CA GLY A 109 24.13 -4.28 -5.84
C GLY A 109 22.80 -3.54 -5.69
N GLU A 110 21.70 -4.26 -5.45
CA GLU A 110 20.39 -3.68 -5.14
C GLU A 110 20.14 -3.44 -3.64
N ALA A 111 21.15 -3.36 -2.79
CA ALA A 111 20.95 -2.91 -1.40
C ALA A 111 20.52 -1.43 -1.34
N LEU A 112 19.90 -1.00 -0.24
CA LEU A 112 19.68 0.43 0.02
C LEU A 112 20.98 1.21 0.07
N ALA A 113 21.94 0.66 0.81
CA ALA A 113 23.31 1.09 0.82
C ALA A 113 24.20 -0.09 1.18
N TRP A 114 25.49 0.04 0.89
CA TRP A 114 26.47 -0.90 1.36
C TRP A 114 27.76 -0.20 1.78
N LEU A 115 28.49 -0.85 2.68
CA LEU A 115 29.79 -0.43 3.20
C LEU A 115 30.79 -1.54 2.99
N ASP A 116 31.99 -1.20 2.54
CA ASP A 116 33.14 -2.09 2.44
C ASP A 116 34.18 -1.70 3.49
N CYS A 117 34.52 -2.63 4.39
CA CYS A 117 35.24 -2.34 5.63
C CYS A 117 36.49 -3.22 5.81
N ARG A 118 37.54 -2.62 6.37
CA ARG A 118 38.66 -3.35 6.97
C ARG A 118 38.52 -3.35 8.48
N VAL A 119 38.73 -4.49 9.12
CA VAL A 119 38.70 -4.60 10.58
C VAL A 119 39.83 -3.76 11.17
N ALA A 120 39.46 -2.72 11.92
CA ALA A 120 40.38 -1.87 12.66
C ALA A 120 40.62 -2.42 14.07
N HIS A 121 39.55 -2.84 14.75
CA HIS A 121 39.60 -3.38 16.11
C HIS A 121 38.63 -4.53 16.32
N SER A 122 38.96 -5.41 17.25
CA SER A 122 38.09 -6.51 17.70
C SER A 122 38.03 -6.51 19.23
N TYR A 123 36.85 -6.33 19.81
CA TYR A 123 36.65 -6.30 21.26
C TYR A 123 35.81 -7.48 21.75
N PRO A 124 36.14 -8.08 22.92
CA PRO A 124 35.27 -9.05 23.56
C PRO A 124 33.92 -8.43 23.94
N GLY A 125 32.81 -9.09 23.60
CA GLY A 125 31.44 -8.64 23.92
C GLY A 125 30.61 -9.76 24.55
N GLY A 126 31.14 -10.48 25.54
CA GLY A 126 30.48 -11.66 26.10
C GLY A 126 30.56 -12.85 25.15
N ASP A 127 29.44 -13.43 24.75
CA ASP A 127 29.37 -14.51 23.75
C ASP A 127 29.58 -14.03 22.29
N HIS A 128 29.73 -12.72 22.10
CA HIS A 128 30.05 -12.08 20.82
C HIS A 128 31.46 -11.48 20.80
N THR A 129 31.92 -11.15 19.59
CA THR A 129 33.01 -10.20 19.33
C THR A 129 32.42 -8.97 18.65
N ILE A 130 32.81 -7.79 19.12
CA ILE A 130 32.48 -6.49 18.51
C ILE A 130 33.61 -6.18 17.52
N PHE A 131 33.33 -6.31 16.23
CA PHE A 131 34.25 -5.92 15.18
C PHE A 131 34.00 -4.46 14.83
N VAL A 132 35.02 -3.62 14.96
CA VAL A 132 35.02 -2.23 14.49
C VAL A 132 35.75 -2.19 13.16
N GLY A 133 35.07 -1.78 12.11
CA GLY A 133 35.60 -1.67 10.77
C GLY A 133 35.77 -0.22 10.33
N GLU A 134 36.90 0.08 9.70
CA GLU A 134 37.12 1.33 8.98
C GLU A 134 36.55 1.21 7.56
N VAL A 135 35.63 2.11 7.22
CA VAL A 135 34.95 2.13 5.93
C VAL A 135 35.93 2.61 4.85
N ARG A 136 36.19 1.75 3.87
CA ARG A 136 37.07 2.04 2.73
C ARG A 136 36.29 2.50 1.51
N THR A 137 35.06 2.03 1.34
CA THR A 137 34.17 2.43 0.25
C THR A 137 32.72 2.27 0.68
N ALA A 138 31.84 3.11 0.16
CA ALA A 138 30.41 3.04 0.42
C ALA A 138 29.62 3.49 -0.82
N ALA A 139 28.39 2.99 -0.96
CA ALA A 139 27.45 3.50 -1.96
C ALA A 139 26.00 3.40 -1.47
N THR A 140 25.12 4.17 -2.09
CA THR A 140 23.66 4.17 -1.88
C THR A 140 22.95 3.88 -3.21
N PRO A 141 22.91 2.60 -3.66
CA PRO A 141 22.44 2.25 -5.00
C PRO A 141 20.98 2.62 -5.28
N ARG A 142 20.13 2.65 -4.25
CA ARG A 142 18.70 2.98 -4.37
C ARG A 142 18.10 3.57 -3.11
N ARG A 143 16.94 4.21 -3.25
CA ARG A 143 16.14 4.76 -2.15
C ARG A 143 14.78 4.08 -2.09
N THR A 144 14.54 3.25 -1.08
CA THR A 144 13.24 2.65 -0.74
C THR A 144 13.11 2.52 0.78
N ALA A 145 11.94 2.13 1.29
CA ALA A 145 11.76 1.95 2.73
C ALA A 145 12.66 0.82 3.25
N PRO A 146 13.35 0.99 4.40
CA PRO A 146 14.20 -0.03 4.97
C PRO A 146 13.40 -1.17 5.54
N LEU A 147 14.02 -2.34 5.51
CA LEU A 147 13.55 -3.51 6.23
C LEU A 147 13.96 -3.37 7.70
N LEU A 148 12.97 -3.43 8.58
CA LEU A 148 13.14 -3.38 10.02
C LEU A 148 12.97 -4.76 10.65
N PHE A 149 13.57 -4.91 11.82
CA PHE A 149 13.30 -6.00 12.74
C PHE A 149 12.88 -5.43 14.09
N HIS A 150 11.67 -5.78 14.54
CA HIS A 150 11.10 -5.32 15.80
C HIS A 150 10.13 -6.39 16.35
N SER A 151 10.18 -6.64 17.66
CA SER A 151 9.36 -7.65 18.34
C SER A 151 9.38 -9.02 17.66
N ARG A 152 10.58 -9.45 17.23
CA ARG A 152 10.83 -10.72 16.50
C ARG A 152 10.17 -10.82 15.12
N SER A 153 9.60 -9.73 14.64
CA SER A 153 8.92 -9.61 13.36
C SER A 153 9.69 -8.70 12.42
N TRP A 154 9.60 -8.99 11.13
CA TRP A 154 10.19 -8.19 10.07
C TRP A 154 9.13 -7.16 9.62
N GLY A 155 9.51 -5.88 9.52
CA GLY A 155 8.60 -4.75 9.26
C GLY A 155 9.24 -3.64 8.43
N GLN A 156 8.61 -2.47 8.35
CA GLN A 156 9.08 -1.31 7.55
C GLN A 156 9.13 -0.04 8.40
N LEU A 157 10.12 0.84 8.17
CA LEU A 157 10.17 2.20 8.72
C LEU A 157 9.62 3.17 7.68
N ALA A 158 8.69 4.03 8.11
CA ALA A 158 7.95 4.99 7.31
C ALA A 158 7.13 4.35 6.18
N ASP A 159 5.83 4.29 6.41
CA ASP A 159 4.80 4.10 5.39
C ASP A 159 4.98 5.16 4.29
N PRO A 160 5.68 4.87 3.16
CA PRO A 160 5.87 5.89 2.15
C PRO A 160 4.51 6.20 1.54
N LEU A 161 4.19 7.49 1.46
CA LEU A 161 3.02 7.90 0.71
C LEU A 161 3.17 7.45 -0.75
N PRO A 162 2.07 7.13 -1.44
CA PRO A 162 2.14 6.84 -2.85
C PRO A 162 2.56 8.09 -3.64
N ASP A 163 3.26 7.89 -4.76
CA ASP A 163 3.63 9.01 -5.64
C ASP A 163 2.39 9.68 -6.26
N GLU A 164 1.33 8.90 -6.46
CA GLU A 164 0.07 9.33 -7.06
C GLU A 164 -1.14 8.63 -6.40
N VAL A 165 -2.25 9.35 -6.26
CA VAL A 165 -3.56 8.79 -5.92
C VAL A 165 -4.60 9.07 -7.00
N THR A 166 -5.47 8.10 -7.22
CA THR A 166 -6.65 8.20 -8.10
C THR A 166 -7.93 8.10 -7.27
N ILE A 167 -9.05 8.53 -7.85
CA ILE A 167 -10.37 8.39 -7.22
C ILE A 167 -11.41 7.83 -8.20
N ALA A 168 -12.39 7.14 -7.65
CA ALA A 168 -13.61 6.69 -8.27
C ALA A 168 -14.80 7.14 -7.41
N ASP A 169 -15.96 7.32 -8.03
CA ASP A 169 -17.19 7.66 -7.36
C ASP A 169 -18.27 6.63 -7.68
N THR A 170 -18.49 5.71 -6.74
CA THR A 170 -19.51 4.67 -6.87
C THR A 170 -20.84 5.02 -6.20
N GLY A 171 -20.90 6.15 -5.48
CA GLY A 171 -22.03 6.55 -4.65
C GLY A 171 -22.90 7.66 -5.24
N LEU A 172 -22.32 8.59 -5.99
CA LEU A 172 -22.98 9.82 -6.45
C LEU A 172 -24.21 9.56 -7.31
N ALA A 173 -24.07 8.69 -8.33
CA ALA A 173 -25.19 8.37 -9.21
C ALA A 173 -26.35 7.78 -8.41
N ALA A 174 -26.10 6.82 -7.52
CA ALA A 174 -27.14 6.23 -6.67
C ALA A 174 -27.79 7.27 -5.73
N ALA A 175 -27.00 8.16 -5.15
CA ALA A 175 -27.49 9.24 -4.30
C ALA A 175 -28.42 10.20 -5.05
N LEU A 176 -28.04 10.62 -6.25
CA LEU A 176 -28.84 11.50 -7.12
C LEU A 176 -30.14 10.82 -7.58
N HIS A 177 -30.10 9.54 -7.95
CA HIS A 177 -31.30 8.79 -8.36
C HIS A 177 -32.29 8.62 -7.20
N ARG A 178 -31.81 8.32 -5.99
CA ARG A 178 -32.66 8.29 -4.79
C ARG A 178 -33.34 9.63 -4.56
N ARG A 179 -32.62 10.74 -4.75
CA ARG A 179 -33.15 12.09 -4.61
C ARG A 179 -34.16 12.46 -5.71
N LEU A 180 -33.94 12.00 -6.95
CA LEU A 180 -34.91 12.13 -8.05
C LEU A 180 -36.23 11.39 -7.77
N GLY A 181 -36.18 10.23 -7.11
CA GLY A 181 -37.36 9.42 -6.79
C GLY A 181 -38.10 9.85 -5.52
N ALA A 182 -37.48 10.66 -4.66
CA ALA A 182 -38.06 11.10 -3.40
C ALA A 182 -39.21 12.10 -3.64
N SER A 183 -40.44 11.61 -3.59
CA SER A 183 -41.67 12.38 -3.81
C SER A 183 -42.11 13.11 -2.53
N GLY A 184 -41.34 14.09 -2.05
CA GLY A 184 -41.69 14.85 -0.84
C GLY A 184 -41.02 16.22 -0.75
N THR A 185 -41.85 17.26 -0.68
CA THR A 185 -41.71 18.68 -0.22
C THR A 185 -40.40 19.49 -0.37
N ALA A 186 -39.28 18.94 -0.86
CA ALA A 186 -38.12 19.72 -1.26
C ALA A 186 -38.33 20.23 -2.71
N PRO A 187 -38.04 21.50 -3.03
CA PRO A 187 -38.20 22.00 -4.39
C PRO A 187 -37.32 21.19 -5.33
N ALA A 188 -37.94 20.58 -6.35
CA ALA A 188 -37.28 19.72 -7.34
C ALA A 188 -36.30 20.54 -8.20
N ARG A 189 -35.08 20.79 -7.68
CA ARG A 189 -33.94 21.30 -8.47
C ARG A 189 -33.18 20.19 -9.19
N VAL A 190 -33.33 18.95 -8.74
CA VAL A 190 -32.70 17.78 -9.37
C VAL A 190 -33.56 17.36 -10.57
N THR A 191 -33.03 17.56 -11.78
CA THR A 191 -33.64 17.09 -13.03
C THR A 191 -32.82 15.96 -13.62
N ARG A 192 -33.44 15.06 -14.42
CA ARG A 192 -32.71 13.99 -15.12
C ARG A 192 -31.58 14.55 -16.00
N ALA A 193 -31.83 15.66 -16.70
CA ALA A 193 -30.82 16.35 -17.50
C ALA A 193 -29.71 16.97 -16.64
N GLY A 194 -30.03 17.52 -15.46
CA GLY A 194 -29.05 18.02 -14.50
C GLY A 194 -28.13 16.92 -13.97
N VAL A 195 -28.70 15.76 -13.60
CA VAL A 195 -27.94 14.58 -13.16
C VAL A 195 -27.00 14.08 -14.26
N ALA A 196 -27.50 13.95 -15.50
CA ALA A 196 -26.67 13.51 -16.62
C ALA A 196 -25.49 14.45 -16.88
N ARG A 197 -25.72 15.78 -16.89
CA ARG A 197 -24.65 16.78 -17.05
C ARG A 197 -23.62 16.72 -15.92
N LEU A 198 -24.08 16.63 -14.67
CA LEU A 198 -23.18 16.56 -13.51
C LEU A 198 -22.29 15.31 -13.55
N LEU A 199 -22.87 14.14 -13.82
CA LEU A 199 -22.09 12.90 -13.94
C LEU A 199 -21.06 13.00 -15.08
N GLU A 200 -21.40 13.68 -16.18
CA GLU A 200 -20.46 13.91 -17.27
C GLU A 200 -19.33 14.88 -16.89
N SER A 201 -19.63 15.96 -16.17
CA SER A 201 -18.59 16.88 -15.65
C SER A 201 -17.62 16.17 -14.72
N VAL A 202 -18.11 15.29 -13.84
CA VAL A 202 -17.27 14.48 -12.93
C VAL A 202 -16.39 13.52 -13.70
N ARG A 203 -16.90 12.89 -14.76
CA ARG A 203 -16.11 12.03 -15.66
C ARG A 203 -15.06 12.81 -16.43
N ALA A 204 -15.40 13.99 -16.93
CA ALA A 204 -14.47 14.87 -17.64
C ALA A 204 -13.29 15.30 -16.75
N ALA A 205 -13.50 15.38 -15.43
CA ALA A 205 -12.43 15.60 -14.45
C ALA A 205 -11.50 14.38 -14.25
N GLY A 206 -11.77 13.24 -14.89
CA GLY A 206 -10.97 12.01 -14.80
C GLY A 206 -11.44 11.02 -13.72
N VAL A 207 -12.58 11.25 -13.07
CA VAL A 207 -13.11 10.36 -12.04
C VAL A 207 -13.85 9.18 -12.68
N ARG A 208 -13.56 7.95 -12.22
CA ARG A 208 -14.34 6.77 -12.61
C ARG A 208 -15.70 6.80 -11.92
N VAL A 209 -16.80 6.88 -12.67
CA VAL A 209 -18.15 6.97 -12.10
C VAL A 209 -18.93 5.67 -12.30
N ARG A 210 -19.55 5.16 -11.23
CA ARG A 210 -20.47 4.02 -11.34
C ARG A 210 -21.78 4.44 -11.99
N THR A 211 -22.21 3.67 -12.98
CA THR A 211 -23.44 3.92 -13.72
C THR A 211 -24.46 2.82 -13.40
N PRO A 212 -25.75 3.16 -13.19
CA PRO A 212 -26.79 2.15 -12.97
C PRO A 212 -26.96 1.25 -14.20
N CYS A 213 -27.45 0.02 -13.97
CA CYS A 213 -27.82 -0.94 -15.00
C CYS A 213 -29.35 -0.86 -15.26
N PRO A 214 -29.84 -0.83 -16.51
CA PRO A 214 -29.08 -0.82 -17.77
C PRO A 214 -28.38 0.54 -18.00
N PRO A 215 -27.27 0.55 -18.76
CA PRO A 215 -26.61 1.81 -19.09
C PRO A 215 -27.61 2.68 -19.87
N GLY A 216 -27.63 3.99 -19.56
CA GLY A 216 -28.23 4.97 -20.47
C GLY A 216 -27.55 4.95 -21.85
N PRO A 217 -27.92 5.81 -22.80
CA PRO A 217 -27.28 5.84 -24.12
C PRO A 217 -25.76 5.89 -23.97
N ALA A 218 -25.06 4.98 -24.65
CA ALA A 218 -23.60 4.89 -24.60
C ALA A 218 -22.99 6.26 -24.95
N PRO A 219 -22.01 6.75 -24.17
CA PRO A 219 -21.34 8.00 -24.51
C PRO A 219 -20.68 7.87 -25.89
N GLY A 220 -20.67 8.96 -26.66
CA GLY A 220 -20.09 8.98 -27.99
C GLY A 220 -18.63 8.50 -28.00
N ALA A 221 -18.26 7.75 -29.04
CA ALA A 221 -16.90 7.27 -29.27
C ALA A 221 -15.90 8.45 -29.24
N GLY A 222 -15.11 8.56 -28.18
CA GLY A 222 -14.19 9.67 -27.95
C GLY A 222 -13.98 10.06 -26.48
N SER A 223 -14.82 9.58 -25.57
CA SER A 223 -14.66 9.85 -24.14
C SER A 223 -13.52 9.02 -23.53
N ARG A 224 -12.52 9.70 -22.94
CA ARG A 224 -11.49 9.09 -22.06
C ARG A 224 -12.07 8.62 -20.72
N ALA A 225 -13.37 8.75 -20.48
CA ALA A 225 -14.00 8.42 -19.21
C ALA A 225 -13.98 6.91 -18.97
N SER A 226 -13.45 6.50 -17.81
CA SER A 226 -13.57 5.13 -17.33
C SER A 226 -14.88 4.96 -16.56
N TRP A 227 -15.60 3.87 -16.82
CA TRP A 227 -16.93 3.61 -16.24
C TRP A 227 -16.88 2.34 -15.40
N SER A 228 -17.78 2.25 -14.43
CA SER A 228 -18.04 0.97 -13.78
C SER A 228 -19.52 0.68 -13.60
N MET A 229 -19.86 -0.61 -13.52
CA MET A 229 -21.22 -1.10 -13.35
C MET A 229 -21.26 -2.18 -12.28
N LEU A 230 -22.21 -2.08 -11.35
CA LEU A 230 -22.42 -3.13 -10.35
C LEU A 230 -23.09 -4.33 -11.01
N VAL A 231 -22.50 -5.52 -10.84
CA VAL A 231 -23.01 -6.79 -11.37
C VAL A 231 -23.47 -7.66 -10.21
N GLU A 232 -24.78 -7.73 -10.00
CA GLU A 232 -25.39 -8.52 -8.92
C GLU A 232 -25.70 -9.96 -9.34
N ASN A 233 -25.89 -10.19 -10.64
CA ASN A 233 -26.26 -11.49 -11.19
C ASN A 233 -25.88 -11.60 -12.69
N ALA A 234 -26.06 -12.79 -13.26
CA ALA A 234 -25.72 -13.07 -14.66
C ALA A 234 -26.55 -12.26 -15.68
N ALA A 235 -27.79 -11.87 -15.33
CA ALA A 235 -28.62 -11.03 -16.21
C ALA A 235 -28.06 -9.61 -16.29
N CYS A 236 -27.67 -9.02 -15.16
CA CYS A 236 -26.99 -7.73 -15.13
C CYS A 236 -25.67 -7.77 -15.92
N LEU A 237 -24.88 -8.85 -15.77
CA LEU A 237 -23.66 -9.03 -16.55
C LEU A 237 -23.92 -9.08 -18.06
N ALA A 238 -25.07 -9.63 -18.47
CA ALA A 238 -25.43 -9.70 -19.88
C ALA A 238 -25.59 -8.31 -20.51
N GLU A 239 -26.12 -7.36 -19.73
CA GLU A 239 -26.35 -5.96 -20.12
C GLU A 239 -25.10 -5.08 -20.11
N VAL A 240 -24.00 -5.53 -19.49
CA VAL A 240 -22.74 -4.77 -19.46
C VAL A 240 -22.15 -4.69 -20.88
N PRO A 241 -21.93 -3.48 -21.44
CA PRO A 241 -21.33 -3.30 -22.76
C PRO A 241 -19.95 -3.94 -22.83
N ARG A 242 -19.62 -4.55 -23.98
CA ARG A 242 -18.29 -5.15 -24.24
C ARG A 242 -17.24 -4.13 -24.72
N GLU A 243 -17.58 -2.84 -24.68
CA GLU A 243 -16.71 -1.76 -25.13
C GLU A 243 -15.49 -1.62 -24.22
N SER A 244 -14.38 -1.17 -24.78
CA SER A 244 -13.15 -0.91 -24.03
C SER A 244 -13.38 0.26 -23.06
N GLY A 245 -13.25 0.01 -21.75
CA GLY A 245 -13.32 1.06 -20.71
C GLY A 245 -14.41 0.89 -19.65
N VAL A 246 -15.25 -0.15 -19.74
CA VAL A 246 -16.23 -0.51 -18.70
C VAL A 246 -15.66 -1.58 -17.76
N THR A 247 -15.67 -1.29 -16.46
CA THR A 247 -15.28 -2.23 -15.40
C THR A 247 -16.53 -2.82 -14.72
N ALA A 248 -16.59 -4.15 -14.63
CA ALA A 248 -17.62 -4.84 -13.86
C ALA A 248 -17.24 -4.84 -12.37
N GLU A 249 -18.10 -4.34 -11.51
CA GLU A 249 -17.93 -4.38 -10.06
C GLU A 249 -18.76 -5.52 -9.47
N ILE A 250 -18.12 -6.49 -8.83
CA ILE A 250 -18.77 -7.70 -8.32
C ILE A 250 -18.53 -7.75 -6.81
N VAL A 251 -19.60 -7.88 -6.03
CA VAL A 251 -19.50 -8.02 -4.58
C VAL A 251 -19.11 -9.45 -4.23
N ASP A 252 -18.15 -9.63 -3.32
CA ASP A 252 -17.76 -10.94 -2.80
C ASP A 252 -18.94 -11.64 -2.14
N GLY A 253 -19.06 -12.95 -2.41
CA GLY A 253 -20.18 -13.78 -2.00
C GLY A 253 -20.15 -15.14 -2.71
N PRO A 254 -21.14 -16.01 -2.47
CA PRO A 254 -21.16 -17.38 -3.00
C PRO A 254 -21.09 -17.45 -4.55
N ASP A 255 -21.74 -16.50 -5.23
CA ASP A 255 -21.80 -16.45 -6.69
C ASP A 255 -20.65 -15.64 -7.33
N ALA A 256 -19.86 -14.92 -6.52
CA ALA A 256 -18.82 -14.02 -7.01
C ALA A 256 -17.79 -14.75 -7.90
N PRO A 257 -17.27 -15.95 -7.56
CA PRO A 257 -16.31 -16.63 -8.43
C PRO A 257 -16.85 -16.89 -9.84
N ARG A 258 -18.12 -17.32 -9.94
CA ARG A 258 -18.78 -17.59 -11.22
C ARG A 258 -18.99 -16.31 -12.03
N LEU A 259 -19.41 -15.22 -11.37
CA LEU A 259 -19.60 -13.92 -12.02
C LEU A 259 -18.28 -13.32 -12.51
N VAL A 260 -17.20 -13.44 -11.72
CA VAL A 260 -15.85 -12.98 -12.09
C VAL A 260 -15.36 -13.73 -13.32
N GLU A 261 -15.49 -15.06 -13.34
CA GLU A 261 -15.12 -15.90 -14.48
C GLU A 261 -15.93 -15.52 -15.73
N ALA A 262 -17.25 -15.38 -15.60
CA ALA A 262 -18.12 -14.99 -16.71
C ALA A 262 -17.82 -13.59 -17.25
N ALA A 263 -17.50 -12.62 -16.39
CA ALA A 263 -17.13 -11.27 -16.80
C ALA A 263 -15.78 -11.26 -17.55
N ARG A 264 -14.80 -12.02 -17.06
CA ARG A 264 -13.50 -12.17 -17.71
C ARG A 264 -13.59 -12.90 -19.05
N ALA A 265 -14.44 -13.92 -19.17
CA ALA A 265 -14.71 -14.59 -20.44
C ALA A 265 -15.32 -13.65 -21.50
N ARG A 266 -15.96 -12.55 -21.07
CA ARG A 266 -16.45 -11.46 -21.94
C ARG A 266 -15.39 -10.39 -22.23
N GLY A 267 -14.17 -10.51 -21.70
CA GLY A 267 -13.09 -9.54 -21.86
C GLY A 267 -13.19 -8.30 -20.97
N LEU A 268 -14.05 -8.33 -19.93
CA LEU A 268 -14.24 -7.18 -19.03
C LEU A 268 -13.18 -7.17 -17.91
N ALA A 269 -12.72 -5.97 -17.55
CA ALA A 269 -11.99 -5.77 -16.29
C ALA A 269 -12.95 -5.91 -15.11
N VAL A 270 -12.49 -6.54 -14.02
CA VAL A 270 -13.33 -6.80 -12.85
C VAL A 270 -12.74 -6.14 -11.60
N THR A 271 -13.55 -5.35 -10.91
CA THR A 271 -13.25 -4.91 -9.54
C THR A 271 -14.05 -5.77 -8.55
N GLY A 272 -13.36 -6.58 -7.75
CA GLY A 272 -14.00 -7.34 -6.67
C GLY A 272 -14.21 -6.47 -5.44
N ARG A 273 -15.43 -6.38 -4.91
CA ARG A 273 -15.75 -5.54 -3.74
C ARG A 273 -16.03 -6.37 -2.51
N VAL A 274 -15.44 -6.02 -1.38
CA VAL A 274 -15.72 -6.63 -0.08
C VAL A 274 -16.38 -5.59 0.80
N GLY A 275 -17.67 -5.80 1.10
CA GLY A 275 -18.45 -4.91 1.96
C GLY A 275 -18.10 -5.09 3.42
N ASP A 276 -18.21 -4.01 4.21
CA ASP A 276 -18.02 -4.00 5.67
C ASP A 276 -16.67 -4.64 6.06
N ALA A 277 -15.63 -4.17 5.37
CA ALA A 277 -14.28 -4.74 5.43
C ALA A 277 -13.55 -4.43 6.74
N PHE A 278 -13.85 -3.29 7.37
CA PHE A 278 -13.13 -2.77 8.52
C PHE A 278 -13.76 -3.13 9.87
N ALA A 279 -14.81 -3.97 9.87
CA ALA A 279 -15.38 -4.51 11.10
C ALA A 279 -14.38 -5.47 11.79
N PRO A 280 -14.09 -5.30 13.10
CA PRO A 280 -13.08 -6.11 13.81
C PRO A 280 -13.30 -7.63 13.69
N ALA A 281 -14.56 -8.07 13.76
CA ALA A 281 -14.92 -9.48 13.65
C ALA A 281 -14.72 -10.07 12.25
N ARG A 282 -14.52 -9.24 11.22
CA ARG A 282 -14.47 -9.66 9.82
C ARG A 282 -13.09 -9.73 9.21
N GLN A 283 -12.04 -9.29 9.92
CA GLN A 283 -10.67 -9.22 9.39
C GLN A 283 -10.24 -10.52 8.70
N ALA A 284 -10.38 -11.69 9.36
CA ALA A 284 -10.00 -12.97 8.77
C ALA A 284 -10.81 -13.32 7.51
N GLY A 285 -12.12 -13.05 7.52
CA GLY A 285 -13.00 -13.28 6.38
C GLY A 285 -12.68 -12.36 5.19
N VAL A 286 -12.30 -11.11 5.46
CA VAL A 286 -11.90 -10.13 4.45
C VAL A 286 -10.58 -10.52 3.79
N LEU A 287 -9.59 -10.95 4.56
CA LEU A 287 -8.33 -11.43 4.00
C LEU A 287 -8.54 -12.68 3.12
N ALA A 288 -9.41 -13.61 3.55
CA ALA A 288 -9.78 -14.75 2.73
C ALA A 288 -10.53 -14.35 1.44
N ALA A 289 -11.37 -13.30 1.50
CA ALA A 289 -12.04 -12.75 0.33
C ALA A 289 -11.04 -12.12 -0.65
N VAL A 290 -10.05 -11.37 -0.15
CA VAL A 290 -8.95 -10.83 -0.94
C VAL A 290 -8.23 -11.96 -1.68
N ASP A 291 -7.83 -13.03 -0.97
CA ASP A 291 -7.13 -14.18 -1.57
C ASP A 291 -7.97 -14.84 -2.69
N ARG A 292 -9.28 -14.99 -2.49
CA ARG A 292 -10.20 -15.52 -3.51
C ARG A 292 -10.32 -14.61 -4.73
N LEU A 293 -10.46 -13.30 -4.54
CA LEU A 293 -10.60 -12.33 -5.63
C LEU A 293 -9.31 -12.21 -6.46
N VAL A 294 -8.14 -12.28 -5.81
CA VAL A 294 -6.84 -12.37 -6.50
C VAL A 294 -6.79 -13.64 -7.35
N ALA A 295 -7.12 -14.80 -6.77
CA ALA A 295 -7.12 -16.07 -7.49
C ALA A 295 -8.13 -16.08 -8.66
N GLY A 296 -9.26 -15.38 -8.52
CA GLY A 296 -10.24 -15.17 -9.58
C GLY A 296 -9.76 -14.27 -10.73
N GLY A 297 -8.64 -13.59 -10.55
CA GLY A 297 -8.05 -12.68 -11.55
C GLY A 297 -8.76 -11.34 -11.67
N CYS A 298 -9.26 -10.80 -10.57
CA CYS A 298 -9.74 -9.41 -10.51
C CYS A 298 -8.60 -8.43 -10.86
N ALA A 299 -8.95 -7.36 -11.58
CA ALA A 299 -8.02 -6.30 -11.96
C ALA A 299 -7.80 -5.27 -10.83
N GLU A 300 -8.73 -5.20 -9.89
CA GLU A 300 -8.69 -4.32 -8.71
C GLU A 300 -9.55 -4.95 -7.59
N ILE A 301 -9.22 -4.66 -6.33
CA ILE A 301 -10.02 -5.08 -5.18
C ILE A 301 -10.46 -3.84 -4.39
N ALA A 302 -11.76 -3.67 -4.17
CA ALA A 302 -12.32 -2.60 -3.36
C ALA A 302 -12.72 -3.11 -1.97
N LEU A 303 -12.29 -2.41 -0.92
CA LEU A 303 -12.67 -2.67 0.47
C LEU A 303 -13.57 -1.54 0.96
N ASP A 304 -14.82 -1.85 1.27
CA ASP A 304 -15.81 -0.86 1.66
C ASP A 304 -16.00 -0.83 3.18
N GLU A 305 -15.96 0.37 3.77
CA GLU A 305 -16.32 0.59 5.17
C GLU A 305 -17.80 0.35 5.43
N GLY A 306 -18.06 -0.35 6.53
CA GLY A 306 -19.40 -0.70 6.98
C GLY A 306 -20.12 0.46 7.66
N PRO A 307 -21.25 0.18 8.33
CA PRO A 307 -22.00 1.20 9.07
C PRO A 307 -21.27 1.66 10.34
N GLU A 308 -20.48 0.77 10.96
CA GLU A 308 -19.65 1.11 12.12
C GLU A 308 -18.37 1.82 11.67
N ALA A 309 -18.10 2.97 12.28
CA ALA A 309 -16.93 3.77 11.94
C ALA A 309 -15.63 3.03 12.28
N ALA A 310 -14.77 2.87 11.29
CA ALA A 310 -13.45 2.29 11.47
C ALA A 310 -12.52 3.28 12.17
N SER A 311 -11.73 2.78 13.13
CA SER A 311 -10.63 3.56 13.68
C SER A 311 -9.40 3.50 12.76
N PRO A 312 -8.51 4.51 12.80
CA PRO A 312 -7.26 4.46 12.06
C PRO A 312 -6.42 3.19 12.35
N LEU A 313 -6.48 2.68 13.59
CA LEU A 313 -5.77 1.45 13.95
C LEU A 313 -6.33 0.23 13.22
N LEU A 314 -7.66 0.10 13.12
CA LEU A 314 -8.31 -0.98 12.37
C LEU A 314 -8.00 -0.90 10.88
N VAL A 315 -8.08 0.31 10.30
CA VAL A 315 -7.72 0.57 8.91
C VAL A 315 -6.28 0.15 8.63
N ARG A 316 -5.33 0.56 9.46
CA ARG A 316 -3.91 0.19 9.32
C ARG A 316 -3.70 -1.32 9.39
N ASN A 317 -4.22 -1.97 10.43
CA ASN A 317 -3.99 -3.40 10.67
C ASN A 317 -4.51 -4.24 9.50
N LEU A 318 -5.72 -3.97 9.02
CA LEU A 318 -6.28 -4.68 7.88
C LEU A 318 -5.49 -4.41 6.60
N LEU A 319 -5.21 -3.15 6.28
CA LEU A 319 -4.61 -2.78 5.00
C LEU A 319 -3.15 -3.22 4.87
N GLN A 320 -2.38 -3.26 5.96
CA GLN A 320 -1.02 -3.79 5.91
C GLN A 320 -0.97 -5.25 5.43
N GLU A 321 -1.95 -6.07 5.82
CA GLU A 321 -2.05 -7.45 5.34
C GLU A 321 -2.73 -7.54 3.98
N ALA A 322 -3.86 -6.86 3.79
CA ALA A 322 -4.66 -6.94 2.56
C ALA A 322 -3.88 -6.43 1.34
N VAL A 323 -3.17 -5.31 1.44
CA VAL A 323 -2.36 -4.76 0.36
C VAL A 323 -1.17 -5.68 0.04
N ALA A 324 -0.59 -6.34 1.03
CA ALA A 324 0.49 -7.30 0.80
C ALA A 324 0.01 -8.55 0.05
N ARG A 325 -1.14 -9.11 0.46
CA ARG A 325 -1.76 -10.29 -0.17
C ARG A 325 -2.29 -10.02 -1.57
N ALA A 326 -2.83 -8.82 -1.80
CA ALA A 326 -3.41 -8.45 -3.09
C ALA A 326 -2.38 -8.37 -4.22
N ARG A 327 -1.08 -8.19 -3.92
CA ARG A 327 -0.06 -7.92 -4.95
C ARG A 327 -0.02 -9.01 -6.04
N PRO A 328 0.03 -8.62 -7.33
CA PRO A 328 0.20 -7.26 -7.85
C PRO A 328 -1.11 -6.45 -8.05
N VAL A 329 -2.27 -6.99 -7.66
CA VAL A 329 -3.58 -6.35 -7.83
C VAL A 329 -3.71 -5.10 -6.94
N PRO A 330 -4.09 -3.93 -7.49
CA PRO A 330 -4.30 -2.72 -6.71
C PRO A 330 -5.50 -2.85 -5.78
N VAL A 331 -5.37 -2.22 -4.60
CA VAL A 331 -6.45 -2.10 -3.62
C VAL A 331 -7.02 -0.68 -3.65
N ARG A 332 -8.34 -0.59 -3.71
CA ARG A 332 -9.16 0.61 -3.59
C ARG A 332 -9.93 0.56 -2.27
N VAL A 333 -10.15 1.69 -1.61
CA VAL A 333 -10.92 1.72 -0.36
C VAL A 333 -12.07 2.72 -0.44
N ARG A 334 -13.24 2.32 0.06
CA ARG A 334 -14.35 3.24 0.32
C ARG A 334 -14.43 3.50 1.81
N LEU A 335 -14.08 4.71 2.22
CA LEU A 335 -14.14 5.15 3.61
C LEU A 335 -15.32 6.11 3.79
N ARG A 336 -15.83 6.22 5.01
CA ARG A 336 -16.93 7.09 5.39
C ARG A 336 -16.41 8.30 6.13
N GLU A 337 -17.11 9.41 6.00
CA GLU A 337 -16.92 10.52 6.92
C GLU A 337 -17.79 10.29 8.16
N ALA A 338 -17.20 9.64 9.16
CA ALA A 338 -17.85 9.34 10.43
C ALA A 338 -17.03 9.91 11.59
N CYS A 339 -17.65 10.78 12.39
CA CYS A 339 -17.05 11.36 13.59
C CYS A 339 -15.71 12.11 13.36
N GLY A 340 -15.46 12.64 12.16
CA GLY A 340 -14.22 13.34 11.82
C GLY A 340 -13.03 12.41 11.56
N LEU A 341 -13.25 11.10 11.45
CA LEU A 341 -12.19 10.12 11.22
C LEU A 341 -11.89 9.88 9.73
N GLY A 342 -12.72 10.36 8.81
CA GLY A 342 -12.61 10.03 7.39
C GLY A 342 -11.24 10.34 6.79
N LEU A 343 -10.76 11.59 6.93
CA LEU A 343 -9.44 11.98 6.43
C LEU A 343 -8.27 11.33 7.19
N ALA A 344 -8.44 11.07 8.49
CA ALA A 344 -7.43 10.34 9.27
C ALA A 344 -7.29 8.89 8.78
N ASN A 345 -8.41 8.25 8.46
CA ASN A 345 -8.45 6.92 7.85
C ASN A 345 -7.87 6.95 6.43
N ALA A 346 -8.15 8.00 5.64
CA ALA A 346 -7.58 8.15 4.30
C ALA A 346 -6.05 8.27 4.32
N LEU A 347 -5.50 9.13 5.18
CA LEU A 347 -4.05 9.23 5.39
C LEU A 347 -3.46 7.88 5.81
N THR A 348 -4.14 7.18 6.70
CA THR A 348 -3.70 5.85 7.16
C THR A 348 -3.71 4.82 6.04
N ALA A 349 -4.71 4.86 5.16
CA ALA A 349 -4.78 4.01 3.98
C ALA A 349 -3.68 4.33 2.96
N MET A 350 -3.39 5.61 2.69
CA MET A 350 -2.26 6.01 1.83
C MET A 350 -0.94 5.45 2.36
N LYS A 351 -0.72 5.62 3.66
CA LYS A 351 0.42 5.05 4.37
C LYS A 351 0.49 3.52 4.27
N SER A 352 -0.66 2.86 4.29
CA SER A 352 -0.75 1.40 4.14
C SER A 352 -0.60 0.93 2.68
N GLY A 353 -0.29 1.82 1.73
CA GLY A 353 -0.01 1.50 0.33
C GLY A 353 -1.21 1.56 -0.61
N VAL A 354 -2.35 2.07 -0.14
CA VAL A 354 -3.54 2.31 -0.99
C VAL A 354 -3.30 3.52 -1.88
N ARG A 355 -3.60 3.36 -3.17
CA ARG A 355 -3.45 4.41 -4.21
C ARG A 355 -4.78 4.84 -4.82
N SER A 356 -5.87 4.16 -4.50
CA SER A 356 -7.18 4.41 -5.10
C SER A 356 -8.27 4.65 -4.06
N PHE A 357 -8.87 5.82 -4.19
CA PHE A 357 -10.07 6.39 -3.59
C PHE A 357 -11.38 5.80 -4.14
N ASP A 358 -12.28 5.23 -3.35
CA ASP A 358 -13.71 5.24 -3.69
C ASP A 358 -14.41 6.27 -2.80
N VAL A 359 -14.74 7.41 -3.38
CA VAL A 359 -15.22 8.62 -2.71
C VAL A 359 -16.63 8.95 -3.17
N THR A 360 -17.19 10.04 -2.67
CA THR A 360 -18.41 10.63 -3.22
C THR A 360 -18.22 12.13 -3.36
N LEU A 361 -18.55 12.71 -4.51
CA LEU A 361 -18.56 14.17 -4.69
C LEU A 361 -19.43 14.83 -3.61
N GLY A 362 -18.86 15.79 -2.88
CA GLY A 362 -19.48 16.45 -1.75
C GLY A 362 -19.82 15.57 -0.55
N GLY A 363 -19.50 14.27 -0.57
CA GLY A 363 -19.84 13.32 0.51
C GLY A 363 -21.34 13.07 0.67
N VAL A 364 -22.15 13.25 -0.39
CA VAL A 364 -23.62 13.29 -0.31
C VAL A 364 -24.31 12.00 0.17
N ASP A 365 -23.59 10.88 0.20
CA ASP A 365 -24.08 9.60 0.72
C ASP A 365 -23.41 9.16 2.04
N GLY A 366 -22.63 10.05 2.65
CA GLY A 366 -21.85 9.77 3.87
C GLY A 366 -20.49 9.12 3.61
N GLY A 367 -20.14 8.86 2.34
CA GLY A 367 -18.78 8.52 1.94
C GLY A 367 -17.84 9.71 2.10
N LEU A 368 -16.53 9.43 2.08
CA LEU A 368 -15.50 10.45 2.12
C LEU A 368 -15.64 11.41 0.92
N CYS A 369 -15.52 12.71 1.18
CA CYS A 369 -15.66 13.73 0.15
C CYS A 369 -14.48 13.68 -0.82
N ALA A 370 -14.78 13.66 -2.12
CA ALA A 370 -13.77 13.61 -3.18
C ALA A 370 -12.77 14.79 -3.10
N GLU A 371 -13.30 15.99 -2.84
CA GLU A 371 -12.58 17.24 -2.76
C GLU A 371 -11.61 17.26 -1.56
N ASP A 372 -12.05 16.72 -0.42
CA ASP A 372 -11.26 16.68 0.80
C ASP A 372 -10.09 15.68 0.66
N VAL A 373 -10.27 14.56 -0.04
CA VAL A 373 -9.19 13.62 -0.36
C VAL A 373 -8.15 14.24 -1.29
N LEU A 374 -8.58 14.93 -2.35
CA LEU A 374 -7.66 15.58 -3.28
C LEU A 374 -6.93 16.77 -2.64
N PHE A 375 -7.60 17.48 -1.72
CA PHE A 375 -6.94 18.50 -0.92
C PHE A 375 -5.89 17.91 0.02
N LEU A 376 -6.21 16.82 0.72
CA LEU A 376 -5.26 16.10 1.55
C LEU A 376 -4.04 15.65 0.72
N ALA A 377 -4.26 15.00 -0.42
CA ALA A 377 -3.20 14.56 -1.32
C ALA A 377 -2.28 15.72 -1.73
N ALA A 378 -2.86 16.87 -2.09
CA ALA A 378 -2.10 18.07 -2.43
C ALA A 378 -1.26 18.62 -1.27
N ARG A 379 -1.75 18.53 -0.02
CA ARG A 379 -1.00 18.95 1.17
C ARG A 379 0.11 18.00 1.57
N LEU A 380 0.08 16.78 1.03
CA LEU A 380 1.06 15.74 1.26
C LEU A 380 2.04 15.56 0.09
N ASP A 381 2.00 16.46 -0.90
CA ASP A 381 2.79 16.39 -2.14
C ASP A 381 2.58 15.08 -2.94
N VAL A 382 1.37 14.52 -2.86
CA VAL A 382 0.96 13.33 -3.61
C VAL A 382 0.26 13.77 -4.90
N ALA A 383 0.73 13.27 -6.05
CA ALA A 383 0.16 13.61 -7.35
C ALA A 383 -1.25 13.02 -7.55
N THR A 384 -1.99 13.54 -8.51
CA THR A 384 -3.26 12.95 -8.95
C THR A 384 -3.50 13.28 -10.42
N PRO A 385 -4.03 12.33 -11.22
CA PRO A 385 -4.38 12.60 -12.61
C PRO A 385 -5.72 13.34 -12.74
N ILE A 386 -6.39 13.61 -11.61
CA ILE A 386 -7.72 14.20 -11.56
C ILE A 386 -7.63 15.72 -11.70
N ASP A 387 -8.44 16.28 -12.59
CA ASP A 387 -8.59 17.73 -12.71
C ASP A 387 -9.35 18.26 -11.49
N ARG A 388 -8.58 18.75 -10.51
CA ARG A 388 -9.10 19.31 -9.26
C ARG A 388 -10.00 20.51 -9.50
N ALA A 389 -9.71 21.36 -10.49
CA ALA A 389 -10.50 22.54 -10.75
C ALA A 389 -11.87 22.15 -11.34
N ALA A 390 -11.88 21.23 -12.30
CA ALA A 390 -13.12 20.68 -12.85
C ALA A 390 -13.96 19.97 -11.78
N LEU A 391 -13.33 19.23 -10.86
CA LEU A 391 -14.03 18.54 -9.79
C LEU A 391 -14.65 19.51 -8.77
N VAL A 392 -13.94 20.58 -8.39
CA VAL A 392 -14.45 21.64 -7.50
C VAL A 392 -15.62 22.38 -8.16
N ALA A 393 -15.55 22.65 -9.47
CA ALA A 393 -16.67 23.23 -10.21
C ALA A 393 -17.89 22.29 -10.22
N ALA A 394 -17.68 20.98 -10.43
CA ALA A 394 -18.74 19.99 -10.34
C ALA A 394 -19.36 19.91 -8.93
N ALA A 395 -18.57 20.09 -7.87
CA ALA A 395 -19.06 20.15 -6.49
C ALA A 395 -19.96 21.38 -6.25
N ALA A 396 -19.57 22.55 -6.75
CA ALA A 396 -20.39 23.75 -6.68
C ALA A 396 -21.72 23.60 -7.45
N ASP A 397 -21.66 23.00 -8.65
CA ASP A 397 -22.86 22.66 -9.42
C ASP A 397 -23.75 21.65 -8.67
N LEU A 398 -23.14 20.63 -8.06
CA LEU A 398 -23.84 19.66 -7.22
C LEU A 398 -24.54 20.36 -6.05
N GLU A 399 -23.93 21.32 -5.37
CA GLU A 399 -24.58 22.05 -4.26
C GLU A 399 -25.86 22.75 -4.74
N SER A 400 -25.82 23.39 -5.91
CA SER A 400 -26.99 24.02 -6.53
C SER A 400 -28.11 23.02 -6.86
N VAL A 401 -27.74 21.87 -7.43
CA VAL A 401 -28.66 20.78 -7.79
C VAL A 401 -29.22 20.09 -6.54
N TRP A 402 -28.37 19.85 -5.55
CA TRP A 402 -28.70 19.19 -4.29
C TRP A 402 -29.63 20.08 -3.47
N GLY A 403 -29.45 21.40 -3.51
CA GLY A 403 -30.31 22.36 -2.80
C GLY A 403 -30.07 22.36 -1.28
N ALA A 404 -28.92 21.87 -0.83
CA ALA A 404 -28.45 21.95 0.54
C ALA A 404 -26.93 22.02 0.56
N VAL A 405 -26.40 22.64 1.62
CA VAL A 405 -24.98 22.70 1.95
C VAL A 405 -24.38 21.29 1.90
N LEU A 406 -23.42 21.06 1.00
CA LEU A 406 -22.75 19.75 0.93
C LEU A 406 -21.89 19.53 2.19
N PRO A 407 -21.77 18.26 2.66
CA PRO A 407 -20.84 17.88 3.74
C PRO A 407 -19.40 18.31 3.51
N GLY A 408 -18.89 18.12 2.29
CA GLY A 408 -17.57 18.58 1.88
C GLY A 408 -17.43 20.09 2.09
N ARG A 409 -16.26 20.54 2.55
CA ARG A 409 -16.02 21.97 2.83
C ARG A 409 -14.97 22.58 1.91
N THR A 410 -14.13 21.74 1.31
CA THR A 410 -12.95 22.21 0.59
C THR A 410 -13.27 22.96 -0.70
N TYR A 411 -14.32 22.58 -1.44
CA TYR A 411 -14.72 23.31 -2.65
C TYR A 411 -15.09 24.78 -2.37
N ARG A 412 -15.49 25.13 -1.13
CA ARG A 412 -15.77 26.52 -0.73
C ARG A 412 -14.52 27.33 -0.44
N THR A 413 -13.42 26.67 -0.08
CA THR A 413 -12.13 27.31 0.22
C THR A 413 -11.27 27.57 -1.01
N ALA A 414 -11.67 27.02 -2.17
CA ALA A 414 -10.97 27.16 -3.44
C ALA A 414 -11.44 28.38 -4.28
N SER A 415 -12.18 29.31 -3.65
CA SER A 415 -12.72 30.53 -4.27
C SER A 415 -11.72 31.68 -4.23
#